data_AF-A0AB35JC14-F1
#
_entry.id   AF-A0AB35JC14-F1
#
_cell.length_a   1.000
_cell.length_b   1.000
_cell.length_c   1.000
_cell.angle_alpha   90.00
_cell.angle_beta   90.00
_cell.angle_gamma   90.00
#
_symmetry.space_group_name_H-M   'P 1'
#
loop_
_entity.id
_entity.type
_entity.pdbx_description
1 polymer ?
#
loop_
_entity_poly.entity_id
_entity_poly.type
_entity_poly.pdbx_seq_one_letter_code
_entity_poly.pdbx_strand_id
1 'polypeptide(L)'
;MGLFDLFRSKANEEKTPQGSMAELYSDLTMGQKYSIMQLYSFCNVTCFENFKNSKVSYEILMAASNSLGVTIQQANKYFETHGQFENLMMQMSSIDDKSILDILLLDYMKMIALSNEEKRAQRCELITNVYEELGYTEDDIIERIEKATAMARMFNL
;
A
#
# COMPACT_ATOMS: atom_id res chain seq x y z
N MET A 1 -38.34 0.30 15.51
CA MET A 1 -36.93 0.75 15.39
C MET A 1 -36.66 0.98 13.92
N GLY A 2 -36.36 2.22 13.53
CA GLY A 2 -36.22 2.61 12.12
C GLY A 2 -34.81 2.34 11.59
N LEU A 3 -34.64 2.29 10.26
CA LEU A 3 -33.33 2.15 9.61
C LEU A 3 -32.28 3.13 10.15
N PHE A 4 -32.71 4.32 10.58
CA PHE A 4 -31.85 5.34 11.18
C PHE A 4 -31.27 4.94 12.55
N ASP A 5 -31.97 4.14 13.34
CA ASP A 5 -31.45 3.62 14.62
C ASP A 5 -30.35 2.58 14.36
N LEU A 6 -30.46 1.82 13.26
CA LEU A 6 -29.48 0.82 12.82
C LEU A 6 -28.16 1.46 12.36
N PHE A 7 -28.22 2.65 11.74
CA PHE A 7 -27.02 3.39 11.35
C PHE A 7 -26.34 4.08 12.54
N ARG A 8 -27.11 4.45 13.57
CA ARG A 8 -26.57 5.09 14.77
C ARG A 8 -25.91 4.09 15.72
N SER A 9 -26.38 2.83 15.78
CA SER A 9 -25.73 1.78 16.59
C SER A 9 -24.36 1.36 16.03
N LYS A 10 -24.22 1.32 14.69
CA LYS A 10 -22.94 1.01 14.02
C LYS A 10 -21.87 2.12 14.12
N ALA A 11 -22.24 3.32 14.55
CA ALA A 11 -21.29 4.42 14.74
C ALA A 11 -20.56 4.34 16.09
N ASN A 12 -21.06 3.55 17.04
CA ASN A 12 -20.54 3.46 18.42
C ASN A 12 -19.83 2.12 18.72
N GLU A 13 -19.70 1.23 17.75
CA GLU A 13 -18.82 0.06 17.90
C GLU A 13 -17.40 0.50 17.57
N GLU A 14 -16.51 0.41 18.58
CA GLU A 14 -15.07 0.53 18.42
C GLU A 14 -14.63 -0.33 17.22
N LYS A 15 -14.29 0.33 16.12
CA LYS A 15 -13.95 -0.32 14.86
C LYS A 15 -12.61 -1.04 15.02
N THR A 16 -12.66 -2.29 15.48
CA THR A 16 -11.68 -3.29 15.09
C THR A 16 -11.66 -3.30 13.56
N PRO A 17 -10.48 -3.29 12.91
CA PRO A 17 -10.41 -3.27 11.46
C PRO A 17 -10.94 -4.62 10.94
N GLN A 18 -12.23 -4.70 10.67
CA GLN A 18 -12.89 -5.88 10.10
C GLN A 18 -12.93 -5.75 8.58
N GLY A 19 -11.97 -6.41 7.94
CA GLY A 19 -11.91 -6.64 6.50
C GLY A 19 -10.86 -7.71 6.21
N SER A 20 -11.01 -8.46 5.11
CA SER A 20 -10.09 -9.55 4.74
C SER A 20 -8.62 -9.12 4.62
N MET A 21 -8.37 -7.83 4.37
CA MET A 21 -7.01 -7.26 4.31
C MET A 21 -6.41 -6.97 5.70
N ALA A 22 -7.22 -6.83 6.75
CA ALA A 22 -6.71 -6.64 8.11
C ALA A 22 -6.13 -7.94 8.68
N GLU A 23 -6.72 -9.08 8.31
CA GLU A 23 -6.19 -10.42 8.63
C GLU A 23 -4.84 -10.67 7.94
N LEU A 24 -4.70 -10.24 6.68
CA LEU A 24 -3.42 -10.34 5.96
C LEU A 24 -2.26 -9.65 6.69
N TYR A 25 -2.54 -8.55 7.39
CA TYR A 25 -1.54 -7.78 8.11
C TYR A 25 -1.52 -8.06 9.62
N SER A 26 -2.27 -9.05 10.12
CA SER A 26 -2.39 -9.30 11.57
C SER A 26 -1.05 -9.68 12.19
N ASP A 27 -0.27 -10.47 11.45
CA ASP A 27 0.97 -11.09 11.94
C ASP A 27 2.21 -10.21 11.73
N LEU A 28 2.03 -9.08 11.02
CA LEU A 28 3.10 -8.12 10.83
C LEU A 28 3.44 -7.39 12.12
N THR A 29 4.74 -7.24 12.36
CA THR A 29 5.26 -6.35 13.40
C THR A 29 4.89 -4.89 13.10
N MET A 30 4.91 -4.03 14.12
CA MET A 30 4.68 -2.60 13.92
C MET A 30 5.72 -1.97 13.00
N GLY A 31 6.99 -2.43 13.05
CA GLY A 31 8.04 -1.97 12.13
C GLY A 31 7.68 -2.23 10.68
N GLN A 32 7.24 -3.45 10.37
CA GLN A 32 6.76 -3.83 9.03
C GLN A 32 5.52 -3.02 8.62
N LYS A 33 4.54 -2.84 9.51
CA LYS A 33 3.34 -2.02 9.22
C LYS A 33 3.69 -0.57 8.89
N TYR A 34 4.61 0.03 9.64
CA TYR A 34 5.11 1.38 9.35
C TYR A 34 5.87 1.43 8.03
N SER A 35 6.68 0.42 7.71
CA SER A 35 7.41 0.33 6.44
C SER A 35 6.47 0.28 5.24
N ILE A 36 5.43 -0.55 5.31
CA ILE A 36 4.40 -0.62 4.26
C ILE A 36 3.72 0.74 4.09
N MET A 37 3.29 1.36 5.19
CA MET A 37 2.65 2.68 5.17
C MET A 37 3.58 3.77 4.61
N GLN A 38 4.88 3.69 4.90
CA GLN A 38 5.89 4.63 4.40
C GLN A 38 6.06 4.52 2.88
N LEU A 39 6.09 3.30 2.33
CA LEU A 39 6.12 3.12 0.89
C LEU A 39 4.87 3.71 0.22
N TYR A 40 3.66 3.50 0.79
CA TYR A 40 2.44 4.11 0.26
C TYR A 40 2.50 5.65 0.30
N SER A 41 3.09 6.21 1.35
CA SER A 41 3.33 7.65 1.47
C SER A 41 4.20 8.19 0.34
N PHE A 42 5.33 7.52 0.03
CA PHE A 42 6.23 7.96 -1.05
C PHE A 42 5.54 8.04 -2.40
N CYS A 43 4.75 7.03 -2.74
CA CYS A 43 4.01 7.06 -4.00
C CYS A 43 2.85 8.07 -3.97
N ASN A 44 2.18 8.27 -2.84
CA ASN A 44 1.09 9.23 -2.72
C ASN A 44 1.57 10.70 -2.83
N VAL A 45 2.72 11.06 -2.25
CA VAL A 45 3.30 12.41 -2.35
C VAL A 45 3.53 12.82 -3.81
N THR A 46 3.77 11.85 -4.70
CA THR A 46 3.95 12.11 -6.13
C THR A 46 2.63 12.24 -6.93
N CYS A 47 1.45 12.10 -6.30
CA CYS A 47 0.12 11.96 -6.96
C CYS A 47 -0.70 13.24 -7.21
N PHE A 48 -0.17 14.43 -6.96
CA PHE A 48 -0.96 15.66 -7.10
C PHE A 48 -0.91 16.24 -8.53
N GLU A 49 -1.58 15.56 -9.46
CA GLU A 49 -1.65 15.99 -10.88
C GLU A 49 -3.06 16.46 -11.30
N ASN A 50 -4.12 15.79 -10.83
CA ASN A 50 -5.51 16.24 -10.96
C ASN A 50 -6.40 15.60 -9.86
N PHE A 51 -7.55 16.24 -9.56
CA PHE A 51 -8.41 15.87 -8.43
C PHE A 51 -8.95 14.43 -8.48
N LYS A 52 -9.19 13.89 -9.68
CA LYS A 52 -9.72 12.53 -9.86
C LYS A 52 -8.67 11.48 -9.52
N ASN A 53 -7.44 11.65 -10.02
CA ASN A 53 -6.35 10.71 -9.80
C ASN A 53 -5.83 10.81 -8.36
N SER A 54 -5.83 12.01 -7.78
CA SER A 54 -5.51 12.20 -6.35
C SER A 54 -6.53 11.52 -5.45
N LYS A 55 -7.81 11.49 -5.83
CA LYS A 55 -8.85 10.78 -5.08
C LYS A 55 -8.59 9.27 -5.03
N VAL A 56 -8.29 8.64 -6.17
CA VAL A 56 -8.03 7.18 -6.22
C VAL A 56 -6.76 6.82 -5.44
N SER A 57 -5.68 7.58 -5.60
CA SER A 57 -4.45 7.37 -4.83
C SER A 57 -4.70 7.54 -3.32
N TYR A 58 -5.52 8.52 -2.94
CA TYR A 58 -5.92 8.71 -1.55
C TYR A 58 -6.81 7.57 -1.02
N GLU A 59 -7.71 7.03 -1.84
CA GLU A 59 -8.53 5.87 -1.45
C GLU A 59 -7.68 4.62 -1.21
N ILE A 60 -6.68 4.35 -2.07
CA ILE A 60 -5.72 3.26 -1.87
C ILE A 60 -4.94 3.47 -0.57
N LEU A 61 -4.43 4.68 -0.35
CA LEU A 61 -3.71 5.05 0.87
C LEU A 61 -4.56 4.86 2.13
N MET A 62 -5.82 5.29 2.11
CA MET A 62 -6.73 5.14 3.24
C MET A 62 -7.12 3.69 3.49
N ALA A 63 -7.30 2.89 2.44
CA ALA A 63 -7.53 1.45 2.56
C ALA A 63 -6.34 0.73 3.22
N ALA A 64 -5.11 1.08 2.81
CA ALA A 64 -3.88 0.56 3.42
C ALA A 64 -3.77 0.98 4.90
N SER A 65 -3.95 2.27 5.20
CA SER A 65 -3.94 2.80 6.58
C SER A 65 -4.93 2.06 7.49
N ASN A 66 -6.17 1.88 7.03
CA ASN A 66 -7.20 1.17 7.79
C ASN A 66 -6.87 -0.31 8.01
N SER A 67 -6.30 -0.97 6.99
CA SER A 67 -5.97 -2.40 7.07
C SER A 67 -4.74 -2.67 7.94
N LEU A 68 -3.74 -1.79 7.88
CA LEU A 68 -2.53 -1.88 8.69
C LEU A 68 -2.77 -1.42 10.14
N GLY A 69 -3.78 -0.58 10.37
CA GLY A 69 -4.03 0.05 11.67
C GLY A 69 -3.00 1.13 12.03
N VAL A 70 -2.35 1.73 11.03
CA VAL A 70 -1.32 2.78 11.21
C VAL A 70 -1.53 3.91 10.22
N THR A 71 -1.15 5.12 10.62
CA THR A 71 -1.22 6.33 9.80
C THR A 71 0.15 6.73 9.24
N ILE A 72 0.17 7.58 8.19
CA ILE A 72 1.41 8.16 7.68
C ILE A 72 2.17 8.90 8.78
N GLN A 73 1.48 9.64 9.65
CA GLN A 73 2.12 10.41 10.71
C GLN A 73 2.87 9.51 11.69
N GLN A 74 2.30 8.33 12.01
CA GLN A 74 2.98 7.35 12.86
C GLN A 74 4.18 6.72 12.15
N ALA A 75 4.07 6.41 10.85
CA ALA A 75 5.18 5.90 10.06
C ALA A 75 6.33 6.92 9.95
N ASN A 76 6.02 8.17 9.61
CA ASN A 76 7.01 9.25 9.54
C ASN A 76 7.76 9.41 10.86
N LYS A 77 7.05 9.45 11.99
CA LYS A 77 7.66 9.55 13.32
C LYS A 77 8.58 8.36 13.64
N TYR A 78 8.20 7.16 13.21
CA TYR A 78 9.03 5.97 13.37
C TYR A 78 10.35 6.12 12.59
N PHE A 79 10.30 6.53 11.32
CA PHE A 79 11.49 6.69 10.47
C PHE A 79 12.35 7.92 10.79
N GLU A 80 11.78 8.97 11.38
CA GLU A 80 12.55 10.07 11.99
C GLU A 80 13.47 9.57 13.12
N THR A 81 13.06 8.51 13.82
CA THR A 81 13.77 7.98 15.00
C THR A 81 14.70 6.80 14.65
N HIS A 82 14.35 6.00 13.64
CA HIS A 82 15.03 4.72 13.35
C HIS A 82 15.84 4.73 12.05
N GLY A 83 15.99 5.89 11.40
CA GLY A 83 16.65 6.02 10.10
C GLY A 83 15.72 5.63 8.95
N GLN A 84 15.84 6.30 7.80
CA GLN A 84 14.84 6.22 6.73
C GLN A 84 14.98 4.96 5.87
N PHE A 85 15.92 4.92 4.92
CA PHE A 85 15.91 3.93 3.84
C PHE A 85 16.42 2.54 4.26
N GLU A 86 17.52 2.46 5.00
CA GLU A 86 18.10 1.17 5.42
C GLU A 86 17.14 0.38 6.34
N ASN A 87 16.56 1.05 7.34
CA ASN A 87 15.56 0.43 8.21
C ASN A 87 14.30 0.04 7.43
N LEU A 88 13.87 0.84 6.45
CA LEU A 88 12.75 0.51 5.60
C LEU A 88 12.99 -0.82 4.86
N MET A 89 14.14 -0.95 4.20
CA MET A 89 14.51 -2.17 3.47
C MET A 89 14.68 -3.37 4.41
N MET A 90 15.31 -3.19 5.57
CA MET A 90 15.44 -4.24 6.58
C MET A 90 14.07 -4.77 7.05
N GLN A 91 13.12 -3.88 7.35
CA GLN A 91 11.78 -4.30 7.75
C GLN A 91 11.04 -4.97 6.60
N MET A 92 11.12 -4.43 5.38
CA MET A 92 10.42 -4.99 4.21
C MET A 92 10.97 -6.37 3.81
N SER A 93 12.29 -6.56 3.85
CA SER A 93 12.93 -7.86 3.56
C SER A 93 12.58 -8.94 4.59
N SER A 94 12.31 -8.55 5.84
CA SER A 94 11.89 -9.46 6.93
C SER A 94 10.44 -9.96 6.84
N ILE A 95 9.66 -9.51 5.85
CA ILE A 95 8.30 -10.00 5.65
C ILE A 95 8.36 -11.39 5.01
N ASP A 96 7.92 -12.40 5.75
CA ASP A 96 7.90 -13.80 5.30
C ASP A 96 6.83 -14.05 4.22
N ASP A 97 5.62 -13.50 4.42
CA ASP A 97 4.53 -13.64 3.46
C ASP A 97 4.74 -12.72 2.24
N LYS A 98 5.32 -13.29 1.17
CA LYS A 98 5.61 -12.56 -0.06
C LYS A 98 4.36 -12.12 -0.84
N SER A 99 3.16 -12.60 -0.48
CA SER A 99 1.91 -12.11 -1.08
C SER A 99 1.60 -10.66 -0.68
N ILE A 100 2.12 -10.20 0.46
CA ILE A 100 2.02 -8.80 0.90
C ILE A 100 2.79 -7.88 -0.05
N LEU A 101 3.97 -8.32 -0.51
CA LEU A 101 4.75 -7.60 -1.51
C LEU A 101 4.00 -7.58 -2.85
N ASP A 102 3.43 -8.71 -3.28
CA ASP A 102 2.58 -8.72 -4.50
C ASP A 102 1.46 -7.69 -4.45
N ILE A 103 0.73 -7.61 -3.34
CA ILE A 103 -0.35 -6.63 -3.17
C ILE A 103 0.17 -5.19 -3.27
N LEU A 104 1.31 -4.91 -2.65
CA LEU A 104 1.95 -3.59 -2.73
C LEU A 104 2.29 -3.25 -4.17
N LEU A 105 2.94 -4.16 -4.89
CA LEU A 105 3.29 -3.96 -6.30
C LEU A 105 2.05 -3.62 -7.13
N LEU A 106 0.93 -4.32 -6.91
CA LEU A 106 -0.31 -4.08 -7.65
C LEU A 106 -0.95 -2.74 -7.35
N ASP A 107 -0.97 -2.33 -6.10
CA ASP A 107 -1.47 -1.01 -5.75
C ASP A 107 -0.57 0.10 -6.32
N TYR A 108 0.76 -0.11 -6.39
CA TYR A 108 1.65 0.80 -7.09
C TYR A 108 1.39 0.83 -8.59
N MET A 109 1.16 -0.30 -9.24
CA MET A 109 0.83 -0.33 -10.67
C MET A 109 -0.47 0.44 -10.97
N LYS A 110 -1.49 0.33 -10.12
CA LYS A 110 -2.71 1.16 -10.23
C LYS A 110 -2.36 2.64 -10.11
N MET A 111 -1.54 3.03 -9.13
CA MET A 111 -1.10 4.42 -8.98
C MET A 111 -0.27 4.90 -10.18
N ILE A 112 0.62 4.08 -10.73
CA ILE A 112 1.44 4.36 -11.92
C ILE A 112 0.57 4.58 -13.15
N ALA A 113 -0.41 3.69 -13.39
CA ALA A 113 -1.36 3.80 -14.51
C ALA A 113 -2.17 5.10 -14.49
N LEU A 114 -2.38 5.69 -13.31
CA LEU A 114 -3.07 6.96 -13.11
C LEU A 114 -2.15 8.19 -13.23
N SER A 115 -0.87 8.02 -13.53
CA SER A 115 0.13 9.10 -13.61
C SER A 115 0.30 9.64 -15.04
N ASN A 116 0.61 10.94 -15.15
CA ASN A 116 1.20 11.55 -16.35
C ASN A 116 2.62 11.01 -16.61
N GLU A 117 3.19 11.32 -17.77
CA GLU A 117 4.48 10.75 -18.20
C GLU A 117 5.65 11.01 -17.22
N GLU A 118 5.78 12.24 -16.71
CA GLU A 118 6.87 12.61 -15.78
C GLU A 118 6.77 11.85 -14.46
N LYS A 119 5.56 11.81 -13.87
CA LYS A 119 5.34 11.12 -12.60
C LYS A 119 5.32 9.61 -12.75
N ARG A 120 4.88 9.10 -13.90
CA ARG A 120 4.98 7.68 -14.23
C ARG A 120 6.42 7.22 -14.17
N ALA A 121 7.34 7.95 -14.83
CA ALA A 121 8.76 7.62 -14.80
C ALA A 121 9.32 7.63 -13.37
N GLN A 122 9.04 8.68 -12.58
CA GLN A 122 9.48 8.77 -11.18
C GLN A 122 8.94 7.63 -10.31
N ARG A 123 7.67 7.23 -10.49
CA ARG A 123 7.07 6.13 -9.73
C ARG A 123 7.58 4.77 -10.17
N CYS A 124 7.81 4.57 -11.47
CA CYS A 124 8.44 3.35 -11.99
C CYS A 124 9.85 3.19 -11.42
N GLU A 125 10.67 4.24 -11.45
CA GLU A 125 12.01 4.21 -10.89
C GLU A 125 11.99 3.90 -9.37
N LEU A 126 11.11 4.57 -8.62
CA LEU A 126 10.96 4.31 -7.18
C LEU A 126 10.60 2.86 -6.89
N ILE A 127 9.61 2.29 -7.59
CA ILE A 127 9.17 0.92 -7.31
C ILE A 127 10.21 -0.10 -7.73
N THR A 128 10.88 0.10 -8.88
CA THR A 128 11.96 -0.77 -9.34
C THR A 128 13.08 -0.80 -8.33
N ASN A 129 13.57 0.36 -7.89
CA ASN A 129 14.66 0.43 -6.90
C ASN A 129 14.29 -0.27 -5.59
N VAL A 130 13.05 -0.09 -5.09
CA VAL A 130 12.60 -0.78 -3.87
C VAL A 130 12.59 -2.29 -4.05
N TYR A 131 12.14 -2.80 -5.19
CA TYR A 131 12.07 -4.25 -5.43
C TYR A 131 13.43 -4.87 -5.70
N GLU A 132 14.32 -4.16 -6.39
CA GLU A 132 15.72 -4.58 -6.58
C GLU A 132 16.45 -4.70 -5.24
N GLU A 133 16.28 -3.73 -4.33
CA GLU A 133 16.84 -3.78 -2.97
C GLU A 133 16.24 -4.92 -2.12
N LEU A 134 15.03 -5.38 -2.45
CA LEU A 134 14.42 -6.58 -1.86
C LEU A 134 14.89 -7.89 -2.52
N GLY A 135 15.77 -7.80 -3.52
CA GLY A 135 16.37 -8.93 -4.22
C GLY A 135 15.58 -9.45 -5.41
N TYR A 136 14.59 -8.68 -5.90
CA TYR A 136 13.85 -9.01 -7.11
C TYR A 136 14.57 -8.50 -8.35
N THR A 137 14.59 -9.30 -9.41
CA THR A 137 15.05 -8.86 -10.73
C THR A 137 13.93 -8.12 -11.47
N GLU A 138 14.29 -7.37 -12.52
CA GLU A 138 13.29 -6.76 -13.41
C GLU A 138 12.32 -7.81 -14.00
N ASP A 139 12.84 -8.98 -14.37
CA ASP A 139 12.03 -10.10 -14.87
C ASP A 139 11.01 -10.60 -13.81
N ASP A 140 11.42 -10.68 -12.53
CA ASP A 140 10.52 -11.07 -11.43
C ASP A 140 9.37 -10.06 -11.25
N ILE A 141 9.70 -8.76 -11.37
CA ILE A 141 8.71 -7.68 -11.25
C ILE A 141 7.71 -7.78 -12.41
N ILE A 142 8.20 -7.98 -13.64
CA ILE A 142 7.37 -8.14 -14.83
C ILE A 142 6.46 -9.36 -14.69
N GLU A 143 6.99 -10.52 -14.29
CA GLU A 143 6.21 -11.76 -14.13
C GLU A 143 5.06 -11.56 -13.13
N ARG A 144 5.33 -10.89 -12.00
CA ARG A 144 4.31 -10.60 -10.98
C ARG A 144 3.21 -9.69 -11.51
N ILE A 145 3.57 -8.67 -12.28
CA ILE A 145 2.61 -7.75 -12.93
C ILE A 145 1.74 -8.51 -13.95
N GLU A 146 2.35 -9.34 -14.78
CA GLU A 146 1.64 -10.12 -15.80
C GLU A 146 0.67 -11.12 -15.16
N LYS A 147 1.13 -11.84 -14.14
CA LYS A 147 0.30 -12.80 -13.38
C LYS A 147 -0.92 -12.12 -12.77
N ALA A 148 -0.74 -10.96 -12.16
CA ALA A 148 -1.86 -10.23 -11.57
C ALA A 148 -2.80 -9.62 -12.62
N THR A 149 -2.27 -9.15 -13.74
CA THR A 149 -3.08 -8.68 -14.88
C THR A 149 -3.90 -9.83 -15.46
N ALA A 150 -3.33 -11.03 -15.58
CA ALA A 150 -4.04 -12.23 -16.00
C ALA A 150 -5.15 -12.60 -14.99
N MET A 151 -4.87 -12.56 -13.69
CA MET A 151 -5.87 -12.80 -12.65
C MET A 151 -7.02 -11.78 -12.72
N ALA A 152 -6.72 -10.48 -12.85
CA ALA A 152 -7.76 -9.45 -12.98
C ALA A 152 -8.69 -9.71 -14.17
N ARG A 153 -8.13 -10.12 -15.33
CA ARG A 153 -8.91 -10.52 -16.51
C ARG A 153 -9.77 -11.74 -16.27
N MET A 154 -9.29 -12.75 -15.53
CA MET A 154 -10.07 -13.94 -15.18
C MET A 154 -11.30 -13.63 -14.34
N PHE A 155 -11.26 -12.56 -13.52
CA PHE A 155 -12.34 -12.16 -12.63
C PHE A 155 -13.20 -11.00 -13.16
N ASN A 156 -13.01 -10.57 -14.42
CA ASN A 156 -13.73 -9.43 -15.04
C ASN A 156 -13.70 -8.15 -14.19
N LEU A 157 -12.54 -7.85 -13.57
CA LEU A 157 -12.29 -6.57 -12.90
C LEU A 157 -11.83 -5.50 -13.89
#